data_AF-A0A7V8NSQ5-F1
#
_entry.id   AF-A0A7V8NSQ5-F1
#
_cell.length_a   1.000
_cell.length_b   1.000
_cell.length_c   1.000
_cell.angle_alpha   90.00
_cell.angle_beta   90.00
_cell.angle_gamma   90.00
#
_symmetry.space_group_name_H-M   'P 1'
#
loop_
_entity.id
_entity.type
_entity.pdbx_description
1 polymer ?
#
loop_
_entity_poly.entity_id
_entity_poly.type
_entity_poly.pdbx_seq_one_letter_code
_entity_poly.pdbx_strand_id
1 'polypeptide(L)'
;YPELINGGITRYPGADYPDAPFEPILRGRLKSRYQFIFGLGNDELGYLIPKAEWDNQPPWLLGRPQRWYGEINSVGPDVSAVVLRALVELMEKR
;
A
#
# COMPACT_ATOMS: atom_id res chain seq x y z
N TYR A 1 -3.12 -1.68 6.13
CA TYR A 1 -3.33 -0.94 4.88
C TYR A 1 -4.53 -1.47 4.10
N PRO A 2 -5.75 -1.45 4.69
CA PRO A 2 -6.98 -1.81 3.99
C PRO A 2 -7.30 -0.88 2.81
N GLU A 3 -6.76 0.34 2.82
CA GLU A 3 -6.94 1.34 1.78
C GLU A 3 -6.33 0.94 0.43
N LEU A 4 -5.28 0.11 0.41
CA LEU A 4 -4.78 -0.55 -0.81
C LEU A 4 -5.83 -1.48 -1.46
N ILE A 5 -6.71 -2.04 -0.65
CA ILE A 5 -7.76 -2.95 -1.12
C ILE A 5 -9.03 -2.18 -1.45
N ASN A 6 -9.53 -1.37 -0.50
CA ASN A 6 -10.87 -0.79 -0.54
C ASN A 6 -10.88 0.71 -0.92
N GLY A 7 -9.72 1.34 -1.06
CA GLY A 7 -9.59 2.79 -1.24
C GLY A 7 -9.48 3.56 0.07
N GLY A 8 -9.18 4.86 -0.04
CA GLY A 8 -8.95 5.74 1.13
C GLY A 8 -7.49 6.13 1.37
N ILE A 9 -6.59 5.86 0.39
CA ILE A 9 -5.20 6.33 0.45
C ILE A 9 -5.21 7.85 0.63
N THR A 10 -4.50 8.33 1.65
CA THR A 10 -4.51 9.72 2.07
C THR A 10 -3.10 10.31 2.03
N ARG A 11 -3.00 11.59 1.67
CA ARG A 11 -1.76 12.36 1.81
C ARG A 11 -1.72 12.97 3.21
N TYR A 12 -1.03 12.32 4.12
CA TYR A 12 -0.84 12.84 5.47
C TYR A 12 0.32 13.85 5.52
N PRO A 13 0.22 14.90 6.35
CA PRO A 13 1.36 15.79 6.59
C PRO A 13 2.50 15.00 7.24
N GLY A 14 3.72 15.23 6.76
CA GLY A 14 4.92 14.52 7.22
C GLY A 14 5.28 13.27 6.41
N ALA A 15 4.49 12.89 5.40
CA ALA A 15 4.82 11.72 4.59
C ALA A 15 6.16 11.90 3.87
N ASP A 16 6.96 10.84 3.79
CA ASP A 16 8.26 10.87 3.10
C ASP A 16 8.11 11.13 1.59
N TYR A 17 6.97 10.73 1.00
CA TYR A 17 6.66 10.91 -0.42
C TYR A 17 5.29 11.57 -0.62
N PRO A 18 5.15 12.87 -0.29
CA PRO A 18 3.85 13.55 -0.25
C PRO A 18 3.21 13.70 -1.63
N ASP A 19 3.98 13.58 -2.72
CA ASP A 19 3.51 13.68 -4.11
C ASP A 19 3.44 12.33 -4.83
N ALA A 20 3.75 11.22 -4.15
CA ALA A 20 3.73 9.89 -4.76
C ALA A 20 2.34 9.60 -5.38
N PRO A 21 2.26 9.04 -6.60
CA PRO A 21 0.98 8.66 -7.17
C PRO A 21 0.34 7.57 -6.31
N PHE A 22 -0.99 7.59 -6.20
CA PHE A 22 -1.71 6.55 -5.48
C PHE A 22 -1.63 5.22 -6.22
N GLU A 23 -1.48 4.15 -5.43
CA GLU A 23 -1.55 2.78 -5.92
C GLU A 23 -2.95 2.44 -6.45
N PRO A 24 -3.06 1.47 -7.38
CA PRO A 24 -4.35 1.07 -7.89
C PRO A 24 -5.15 0.28 -6.84
N ILE A 25 -6.40 0.67 -6.64
CA ILE A 25 -7.29 0.03 -5.65
C ILE A 25 -7.83 -1.31 -6.18
N LEU A 26 -7.62 -2.40 -5.43
CA LEU A 26 -7.95 -3.75 -5.90
C LEU A 26 -9.45 -4.05 -5.95
N ARG A 27 -10.25 -3.54 -5.00
CA ARG A 27 -11.68 -3.89 -4.87
C ARG A 27 -12.46 -3.60 -6.15
N GLY A 28 -12.18 -2.48 -6.82
CA GLY A 28 -12.83 -2.09 -8.07
C GLY A 28 -12.41 -2.91 -9.29
N ARG A 29 -11.34 -3.71 -9.19
CA ARG A 29 -10.78 -4.52 -10.29
C ARG A 29 -11.27 -5.97 -10.26
N LEU A 30 -11.67 -6.46 -9.09
CA LEU A 30 -12.23 -7.81 -8.91
C LEU A 30 -13.65 -7.89 -9.50
N LYS A 31 -13.88 -8.82 -10.44
CA LYS A 31 -15.17 -8.97 -11.16
C LYS A 31 -15.96 -10.22 -10.75
N SER A 32 -15.40 -11.05 -9.89
CA SER A 32 -16.04 -12.28 -9.43
C SER A 32 -17.20 -12.00 -8.47
N ARG A 33 -18.21 -12.90 -8.46
CA ARG A 33 -19.35 -12.82 -7.52
C ARG A 33 -18.90 -12.82 -6.06
N TYR A 34 -17.87 -13.59 -5.75
CA TYR A 34 -17.25 -13.66 -4.44
C TYR A 34 -15.80 -13.21 -4.55
N GLN A 35 -15.41 -12.27 -3.68
CA GLN A 35 -14.13 -11.59 -3.75
C GLN A 35 -13.35 -11.83 -2.46
N PHE A 36 -12.30 -12.63 -2.56
CA PHE A 36 -11.43 -12.93 -1.43
C PHE A 36 -10.09 -12.21 -1.59
N ILE A 37 -9.55 -11.74 -0.46
CA ILE A 37 -8.21 -11.19 -0.35
C ILE A 37 -7.52 -12.00 0.74
N PHE A 38 -6.42 -12.66 0.37
CA PHE A 38 -5.60 -13.43 1.29
C PHE A 38 -4.30 -12.66 1.50
N GLY A 39 -4.02 -12.27 2.75
CA GLY A 39 -2.71 -11.80 3.16
C GLY A 39 -1.81 -12.97 3.57
N LEU A 40 -0.55 -12.67 3.88
CA LEU A 40 0.44 -13.67 4.35
C LEU A 40 0.57 -14.89 3.42
N GLY A 41 0.52 -14.64 2.11
CA GLY A 41 0.74 -15.67 1.09
C GLY A 41 2.18 -15.67 0.57
N ASN A 42 2.66 -16.84 0.17
CA ASN A 42 3.95 -17.07 -0.48
C ASN A 42 5.14 -16.52 0.33
N ASP A 43 5.98 -15.67 -0.28
CA ASP A 43 7.28 -15.23 0.24
C ASP A 43 7.20 -14.18 1.37
N GLU A 44 6.00 -13.83 1.83
CA GLU A 44 5.76 -12.92 2.96
C GLU A 44 6.57 -11.61 2.88
N LEU A 45 6.31 -10.79 1.85
CA LEU A 45 7.01 -9.51 1.58
C LEU A 45 6.83 -8.41 2.65
N GLY A 46 6.23 -8.73 3.79
CA GLY A 46 5.95 -7.80 4.86
C GLY A 46 4.76 -6.87 4.59
N TYR A 47 4.77 -5.69 5.21
CA TYR A 47 3.71 -4.71 5.03
C TYR A 47 3.78 -4.06 3.64
N LEU A 48 2.66 -4.12 2.92
CA LEU A 48 2.38 -3.26 1.78
C LEU A 48 1.73 -1.99 2.31
N ILE A 49 2.44 -0.86 2.18
CA ILE A 49 2.06 0.49 2.65
C ILE A 49 1.89 1.38 1.42
N PRO A 50 0.81 2.18 1.29
CA PRO A 50 0.74 3.18 0.22
C PRO A 50 1.96 4.10 0.28
N LYS A 51 2.63 4.36 -0.84
CA LYS A 51 3.84 5.17 -0.85
C LYS A 51 3.59 6.60 -0.36
N ALA A 52 2.39 7.13 -0.62
CA ALA A 52 1.94 8.43 -0.12
C ALA A 52 1.75 8.49 1.41
N GLU A 53 1.75 7.34 2.08
CA GLU A 53 1.60 7.18 3.53
C GLU A 53 2.87 6.64 4.20
N TRP A 54 3.98 6.54 3.46
CA TRP A 54 5.24 6.02 3.98
C TRP A 54 5.89 6.99 4.98
N ASP A 55 6.32 6.47 6.13
CA ASP A 55 6.81 7.25 7.28
C ASP A 55 8.08 6.66 7.91
N ASN A 56 9.23 6.77 7.24
CA ASN A 56 10.50 6.25 7.75
C ASN A 56 11.52 7.34 8.09
N GLN A 57 11.23 8.63 7.83
CA GLN A 57 12.04 9.76 8.29
C GLN A 57 11.18 10.88 8.93
N PRO A 58 11.74 11.66 9.87
CA PRO A 58 11.04 12.81 10.42
C PRO A 58 10.94 13.94 9.37
N PRO A 59 9.91 14.81 9.42
CA PRO A 59 8.86 14.87 10.44
C PRO A 59 7.81 13.76 10.26
N TRP A 60 7.50 13.05 11.35
CA TRP A 60 6.62 11.88 11.30
C TRP A 60 5.16 12.25 10.98
N LEU A 61 4.44 11.30 10.38
CA LEU A 61 3.03 11.48 10.02
C LEU A 61 2.20 12.05 11.15
N LEU A 62 1.34 13.02 10.81
CA LEU A 62 0.40 13.64 11.74
C LEU A 62 1.09 14.26 12.98
N GLY A 63 2.36 14.66 12.86
CA GLY A 63 3.12 15.26 13.95
C GLY A 63 3.40 14.29 15.10
N ARG A 64 3.45 12.99 14.81
CA ARG A 64 3.80 11.96 15.79
C ARG A 64 5.22 12.20 16.33
N PRO A 65 5.53 11.75 17.56
CA PRO A 65 6.87 11.86 18.11
C PRO A 65 7.87 10.85 17.53
N GLN A 66 7.38 9.80 16.86
CA GLN A 66 8.17 8.69 16.31
C GLN A 66 7.47 8.07 15.09
N ARG A 67 8.26 7.34 14.30
CA ARG A 67 7.79 6.58 13.13
C ARG A 67 6.73 5.52 13.46
N TRP A 68 5.98 5.13 12.43
CA TRP A 68 5.15 3.93 12.45
C TRP A 68 5.97 2.63 12.33
N TYR A 69 5.36 1.52 12.72
CA TYR A 69 6.01 0.21 12.78
C TYR A 69 6.08 -0.49 11.41
N GLY A 70 5.17 -0.17 10.49
CA GLY A 70 4.97 -0.91 9.25
C GLY A 70 6.22 -0.93 8.37
N GLU A 71 6.86 0.23 8.23
CA GLU A 71 8.03 0.49 7.40
C GLU A 71 9.23 -0.40 7.78
N ILE A 72 9.33 -0.78 9.06
CA ILE A 72 10.39 -1.66 9.58
C ILE A 72 10.29 -3.07 8.97
N ASN A 73 9.05 -3.52 8.73
CA ASN A 73 8.76 -4.86 8.23
C ASN A 73 8.19 -4.79 6.82
N SER A 74 8.68 -3.86 6.02
CA SER A 74 8.35 -3.75 4.61
C SER A 74 9.64 -3.85 3.80
N VAL A 75 9.57 -4.43 2.61
CA VAL A 75 10.73 -4.52 1.71
C VAL A 75 11.00 -3.22 0.93
N GLY A 76 10.28 -2.14 1.24
CA GLY A 76 10.59 -0.78 0.79
C GLY A 76 9.37 -0.01 0.28
N PRO A 77 9.51 1.31 0.05
CA PRO A 77 8.38 2.21 -0.27
C PRO A 77 7.73 1.94 -1.62
N ASP A 78 8.41 1.23 -2.53
CA ASP A 78 7.89 0.93 -3.87
C ASP A 78 7.12 -0.39 -3.95
N VAL A 79 7.19 -1.24 -2.91
CA VAL A 79 6.67 -2.62 -2.96
C VAL A 79 5.18 -2.67 -3.30
N SER A 80 4.38 -1.82 -2.65
CA SER A 80 2.92 -1.79 -2.85
C SER A 80 2.58 -1.46 -4.30
N ALA A 81 3.23 -0.44 -4.85
CA ALA A 81 3.00 -0.01 -6.21
C ALA A 81 3.36 -1.12 -7.23
N VAL A 82 4.47 -1.81 -7.02
CA VAL A 82 4.89 -2.95 -7.87
C VAL A 82 3.90 -4.11 -7.78
N VAL A 83 3.59 -4.57 -6.57
CA VAL A 83 2.72 -5.73 -6.34
C VAL A 83 1.30 -5.46 -6.85
N LEU A 84 0.73 -4.29 -6.53
CA LEU A 84 -0.65 -3.99 -6.91
C LEU A 84 -0.80 -3.81 -8.42
N ARG A 85 0.18 -3.21 -9.11
CA ARG A 85 0.18 -3.17 -10.58
C ARG A 85 0.23 -4.57 -11.19
N ALA A 86 1.12 -5.44 -10.69
CA ALA A 86 1.21 -6.82 -11.18
C ALA A 86 -0.10 -7.60 -10.96
N LEU A 87 -0.73 -7.46 -9.79
CA LEU A 87 -2.02 -8.07 -9.51
C LEU A 87 -3.12 -7.56 -10.45
N VAL A 88 -3.18 -6.26 -10.68
CA VAL A 88 -4.14 -5.64 -11.61
C VAL A 88 -3.92 -6.14 -13.05
N GLU A 89 -2.67 -6.18 -13.51
CA GLU A 89 -2.35 -6.74 -14.82
C GLU A 89 -2.81 -8.18 -14.95
N LEU A 90 -2.63 -9.02 -13.92
CA LEU A 90 -3.10 -10.40 -13.93
C LEU A 90 -4.64 -10.51 -13.94
N MET A 91 -5.33 -9.61 -13.26
CA MET A 91 -6.81 -9.57 -13.26
C MET A 91 -7.39 -9.10 -14.60
N GLU A 92 -6.63 -8.29 -15.35
CA GLU A 92 -7.07 -7.70 -16.62
C GLU A 92 -6.59 -8.45 -17.85
N LYS A 93 -5.49 -9.22 -17.74
CA LYS A 93 -5.05 -10.17 -18.75
C LYS A 93 -6.14 -11.23 -18.94
N ARG A 94 -6.75 -11.20 -20.11
CA ARG A 94 -7.64 -12.22 -20.65
C ARG A 94 -6.89 -13.07 -21.66
#